data_AF-A0A2H9MKI6-F1
#
_entry.id   AF-A0A2H9MKI6-F1
#
_cell.length_a   1.000
_cell.length_b   1.000
_cell.length_c   1.000
_cell.angle_alpha   90.00
_cell.angle_beta   90.00
_cell.angle_gamma   90.00
#
_symmetry.space_group_name_H-M   'P 1'
#
loop_
_entity.id
_entity.type
_entity.pdbx_description
1 polymer ?
#
loop_
_entity_poly.entity_id
_entity_poly.type
_entity_poly.pdbx_seq_one_letter_code
_entity_poly.pdbx_strand_id
1 'polypeptide(L)' 'MTEKILQHKHCSICGKAVPVEETFCSDECREKWDAMVKKRK' A
#
# COMPACT_ATOMS: atom_id res chain seq x y z
N MET A 1 -0.50 9.68 29.11
CA MET A 1 -0.57 8.26 28.68
C MET A 1 -0.36 8.30 27.18
N THR A 2 0.74 7.75 26.67
CA THR A 2 1.05 7.82 25.24
C THR A 2 0.26 6.74 24.53
N GLU A 3 -0.98 7.06 24.19
CA GLU A 3 -1.85 6.24 23.36
C GLU A 3 -1.08 5.90 22.08
N LYS A 4 -0.73 4.61 21.92
CA LYS A 4 0.00 4.12 20.75
C LYS A 4 -0.90 4.31 19.53
N ILE A 5 -0.72 5.41 18.82
CA ILE A 5 -1.32 5.61 17.50
C ILE A 5 -0.77 4.48 16.63
N LEU A 6 -1.61 3.47 16.39
CA LEU A 6 -1.30 2.37 15.48
C LEU A 6 -0.90 2.99 14.14
N GLN A 7 0.38 2.94 13.85
CA GLN A 7 0.93 3.44 12.59
C GLN A 7 0.35 2.55 11.50
N HIS A 8 -0.46 3.15 10.64
CA HIS A 8 -0.90 2.57 9.40
C HIS A 8 -0.30 3.39 8.27
N LYS A 9 -0.03 2.74 7.14
CA LYS A 9 0.34 3.42 5.90
C LYS A 9 -0.88 3.46 5.00
N HIS A 10 -0.80 4.26 3.94
CA HIS A 10 -1.80 4.25 2.88
C HIS A 10 -1.17 3.61 1.65
N CYS A 11 -1.91 2.74 0.98
CA CYS A 11 -1.46 2.13 -0.26
C CYS A 11 -1.22 3.21 -1.32
N SER A 12 -0.04 3.16 -1.97
CA SER A 12 0.35 4.18 -2.97
C SER A 12 -0.44 4.13 -4.28
N ILE A 13 -1.27 3.09 -4.47
CA ILE A 13 -2.16 2.95 -5.64
C ILE A 13 -3.58 3.48 -5.35
N CYS A 14 -4.17 3.02 -4.24
CA CYS A 14 -5.60 3.19 -3.96
C CYS A 14 -5.86 4.19 -2.82
N GLY A 15 -4.84 4.57 -2.04
CA GLY A 15 -4.98 5.40 -0.84
C GLY A 15 -5.67 4.72 0.34
N LYS A 16 -5.93 3.41 0.26
CA LYS A 16 -6.59 2.64 1.34
C LYS A 16 -5.61 2.40 2.49
N ALA A 17 -6.10 2.48 3.72
CA ALA A 17 -5.30 2.19 4.92
C ALA A 17 -4.82 0.73 4.91
N VAL A 18 -3.52 0.56 5.09
CA VAL A 18 -2.82 -0.72 5.14
C VAL A 18 -1.93 -0.77 6.37
N PRO A 19 -1.71 -1.96 6.96
CA PRO A 19 -0.72 -2.11 8.02
C PRO A 19 0.65 -1.65 7.52
N VAL A 20 1.49 -1.11 8.41
CA VAL A 20 2.85 -0.64 8.07
C VAL A 20 3.73 -1.70 7.42
N GLU A 21 3.39 -2.97 7.63
CA GLU A 21 4.06 -4.16 7.08
C GLU A 21 3.71 -4.39 5.60
N GLU A 22 2.57 -3.87 5.13
CA GLU A 22 2.10 -4.06 3.76
C GLU A 22 2.19 -2.77 2.94
N THR A 23 2.70 -2.89 1.71
CA THR A 23 2.84 -1.76 0.77
C THR A 23 1.55 -1.51 -0.03
N PHE A 24 0.74 -2.56 -0.23
CA PHE A 24 -0.43 -2.52 -1.11
C PHE A 24 -1.69 -2.97 -0.37
N CYS A 25 -2.83 -2.36 -0.71
CA CYS A 25 -4.10 -2.63 -0.03
C CYS A 25 -4.74 -3.97 -0.37
N SER A 26 -4.35 -4.54 -1.49
CA SER A 26 -4.82 -5.83 -2.02
C SER A 26 -3.92 -6.24 -3.18
N ASP A 27 -4.02 -7.50 -3.60
CA ASP A 27 -3.31 -8.02 -4.78
C ASP A 27 -3.63 -7.21 -6.04
N GLU A 28 -4.86 -6.73 -6.22
CA GLU A 28 -5.22 -5.81 -7.32
C GLU A 28 -4.29 -4.60 -7.44
N CYS A 29 -3.88 -4.01 -6.31
CA CYS A 29 -2.98 -2.86 -6.32
C CYS A 29 -1.54 -3.26 -6.66
N ARG A 30 -1.12 -4.44 -6.20
CA ARG A 30 0.17 -5.02 -6.57
C ARG A 30 0.23 -5.31 -8.06
N GLU A 31 -0.81 -5.91 -8.63
CA GLU A 31 -0.91 -6.20 -10.07
C GLU A 31 -0.96 -4.92 -10.91
N LYS A 32 -1.74 -3.92 -10.51
CA LYS A 32 -1.76 -2.60 -11.19
C LYS A 32 -0.39 -1.94 -11.16
N TRP A 33 0.32 -1.99 -10.03
CA TRP A 33 1.68 -1.50 -9.91
C TRP A 33 2.66 -2.28 -10.80
N ASP A 34 2.62 -3.61 -10.73
CA ASP A 34 3.48 -4.49 -11.54
C ASP A 34 3.26 -4.29 -13.04
N ALA A 35 2.00 -4.16 -13.49
CA ALA A 35 1.65 -3.85 -14.87
C ALA A 35 2.18 -2.46 -15.29
N MET A 36 2.09 -1.45 -14.42
CA MET A 36 2.63 -0.12 -14.68
C MET A 36 4.17 -0.12 -14.75
N VAL A 37 4.85 -0.88 -13.88
CA VAL A 37 6.31 -0.99 -13.84
C VAL A 37 6.84 -1.79 -15.04
N LYS A 38 6.22 -2.93 -15.37
CA LYS A 38 6.56 -3.74 -16.54
C LYS A 38 6.41 -2.96 -17.84
N LYS A 39 5.40 -2.10 -17.94
CA LYS A 39 5.16 -1.28 -19.15
C LYS A 39 6.13 -0.11 -19.31
N ARG A 40 6.90 0.23 -18.27
CA ARG A 40 7.93 1.29 -18.29
C ARG A 40 9.34 0.77 -18.56
N LYS A 41 9.54 -0.55 -18.67
CA LYS A 41 10.83 -1.19 -18.99
C LYS A 41 10.90 -1.53 -20.46
#